data_AF-A0A8J3A8G2-F1
#
_entry.id   AF-A0A8J3A8G2-F1
#
_cell.length_a   1.000
_cell.length_b   1.000
_cell.length_c   1.000
_cell.angle_alpha   90.00
_cell.angle_beta   90.00
_cell.angle_gamma   90.00
#
_symmetry.space_group_name_H-M   'P 1'
#
loop_
_entity.id
_entity.type
_entity.pdbx_description
1 polymer ?
#
loop_
_entity_poly.entity_id
_entity_poly.type
_entity_poly.pdbx_seq_one_letter_code
_entity_poly.pdbx_strand_id
1 'polypeptide(L)'
;MLGTGLASADGHTFDRGIDAACTGTAQQPGTFTDTGGAVHEPAIECLARWEIAQGYVVDDGQRAYAPGNPVNRAAMASFVARAMQTGPYALPTDPEPAFDDVAGTHADNVDALARSGSYRAAPTAPTARANR
;
A
#
# COMPACT_ATOMS: atom_id res chain seq x y z
N MET A 1 30.46 -7.98 -33.23
CA MET A 1 29.29 -8.24 -32.39
C MET A 1 29.72 -8.22 -30.93
N LEU A 2 29.86 -7.04 -30.34
CA LEU A 2 30.19 -6.90 -28.93
C LEU A 2 28.87 -6.64 -28.19
N GLY A 3 28.42 -7.62 -27.42
CA GLY A 3 27.26 -7.50 -26.55
C GLY A 3 27.62 -6.61 -25.36
N THR A 4 27.01 -5.43 -25.29
CA THR A 4 27.03 -4.58 -24.10
C THR A 4 25.96 -5.07 -23.14
N GLY A 5 26.37 -5.90 -22.17
CA GLY A 5 25.58 -6.09 -20.96
C GLY A 5 25.68 -4.81 -20.13
N LEU A 6 24.53 -4.16 -19.88
CA LEU A 6 24.45 -3.07 -18.91
C LEU A 6 24.45 -3.69 -17.52
N ALA A 7 25.55 -3.52 -16.79
CA ALA A 7 25.59 -3.74 -15.36
C ALA A 7 24.82 -2.61 -14.68
N SER A 8 23.80 -2.95 -13.88
CA SER A 8 23.13 -2.01 -12.96
C SER A 8 24.13 -1.60 -11.88
N ALA A 9 24.29 -0.29 -11.68
CA ALA A 9 25.39 0.28 -10.88
C ALA A 9 25.17 0.24 -9.36
N ASP A 10 23.98 -0.12 -8.87
CA ASP A 10 23.58 0.32 -7.52
C ASP A 10 23.47 -0.80 -6.47
N GLY A 11 23.90 -2.03 -6.76
CA GLY A 11 24.10 -3.06 -5.71
C GLY A 11 22.85 -3.45 -4.89
N HIS A 12 21.64 -3.07 -5.32
CA HIS A 12 20.39 -3.41 -4.64
C HIS A 12 19.75 -4.64 -5.30
N THR A 13 19.95 -5.81 -4.71
CA THR A 13 19.49 -7.12 -5.21
C THR A 13 17.98 -7.37 -5.08
N PHE A 14 17.15 -6.32 -5.15
CA PHE A 14 15.69 -6.43 -5.13
C PHE A 14 15.06 -6.01 -6.46
N ASP A 15 15.67 -6.41 -7.58
CA ASP A 15 15.02 -6.35 -8.89
C ASP A 15 13.94 -7.46 -9.00
N ARG A 16 12.84 -7.28 -8.25
CA ARG A 16 11.60 -8.05 -8.44
C ARG A 16 10.65 -7.32 -9.40
N GLY A 17 11.19 -6.65 -10.42
CA GLY A 17 10.39 -5.91 -11.40
C GLY A 17 9.91 -4.54 -10.92
N ILE A 18 10.43 -4.04 -9.79
CA ILE A 18 10.15 -2.66 -9.39
C ILE A 18 10.71 -1.65 -10.41
N ASP A 19 11.85 -1.99 -11.03
CA ASP A 19 12.43 -1.19 -12.11
C ASP A 19 11.48 -1.10 -13.32
N ALA A 20 10.73 -2.16 -13.62
CA ALA A 20 9.72 -2.13 -14.69
C ALA A 20 8.53 -1.21 -14.34
N ALA A 21 8.16 -1.11 -13.07
CA ALA A 21 7.09 -0.24 -12.60
C ALA A 21 7.55 1.21 -12.38
N CYS A 22 8.84 1.42 -12.12
CA CYS A 22 9.39 2.65 -11.55
C CYS A 22 10.80 2.96 -12.07
N THR A 23 11.04 2.82 -13.38
CA THR A 23 12.31 3.21 -14.00
C THR A 23 12.71 4.63 -13.57
N GLY A 24 13.88 4.77 -12.93
CA GLY A 24 14.45 6.07 -12.55
C GLY A 24 13.98 6.67 -11.22
N THR A 25 13.30 5.91 -10.34
CA THR A 25 12.91 6.42 -9.01
C THR A 25 14.07 6.55 -8.02
N ALA A 26 15.23 5.95 -8.29
CA ALA A 26 16.47 6.17 -7.52
C ALA A 26 16.95 7.63 -7.54
N GLN A 27 16.36 8.50 -8.38
CA GLN A 27 16.82 9.86 -8.62
C GLN A 27 15.79 10.97 -8.29
N GLN A 28 14.61 10.63 -7.75
CA GLN A 28 13.60 11.66 -7.43
C GLN A 28 13.76 12.18 -6.00
N PRO A 29 13.50 13.47 -5.73
CA PRO A 29 13.44 13.97 -4.36
C PRO A 29 12.40 13.17 -3.58
N GLY A 30 12.78 12.68 -2.40
CA GLY A 30 11.91 11.83 -1.59
C GLY A 30 10.58 12.49 -1.26
N THR A 31 9.49 11.81 -1.58
CA THR A 31 8.12 12.18 -1.19
C THR A 31 7.99 12.22 0.32
N PHE A 32 8.74 11.37 1.02
CA PHE A 32 8.73 11.25 2.47
C PHE A 32 10.04 11.69 3.11
N THR A 33 9.95 12.61 4.06
CA THR A 33 11.11 13.22 4.73
C THR A 33 11.89 12.27 5.63
N ASP A 34 11.33 11.10 5.96
CA ASP A 34 11.86 10.14 6.93
C ASP A 34 12.27 8.79 6.32
N THR A 35 12.43 8.74 4.99
CA THR A 35 12.85 7.51 4.28
C THR A 35 14.28 7.56 3.74
N GLY A 36 14.89 8.75 3.72
CA GLY A 36 16.25 8.98 3.20
C GLY A 36 17.32 8.05 3.79
N GLY A 37 18.09 7.41 2.91
CA GLY A 37 19.17 6.49 3.26
C GLY A 37 18.72 5.08 3.65
N ALA A 38 17.42 4.77 3.59
CA ALA A 38 16.91 3.43 3.90
C ALA A 38 17.05 2.50 2.69
N VAL A 39 17.37 1.22 2.93
CA VAL A 39 17.43 0.19 1.87
C VAL A 39 16.10 -0.03 1.14
N HIS A 40 14.99 0.42 1.74
CA HIS A 40 13.65 0.35 1.17
C HIS A 40 13.18 1.67 0.55
N GLU A 41 13.97 2.74 0.65
CA GLU A 41 13.61 4.07 0.12
C GLU A 41 13.19 4.02 -1.34
N PRO A 42 13.93 3.40 -2.29
CA PRO A 42 13.51 3.38 -3.70
C PRO A 42 12.16 2.69 -3.91
N ALA A 43 11.86 1.69 -3.08
CA ALA A 43 10.59 0.98 -3.16
C ALA A 43 9.43 1.77 -2.57
N ILE A 44 9.67 2.45 -1.44
CA ILE A 44 8.67 3.33 -0.83
C ILE A 44 8.34 4.49 -1.76
N GLU A 45 9.35 5.12 -2.37
CA GLU A 45 9.17 6.21 -3.32
C GLU A 45 8.46 5.75 -4.60
N CYS A 46 8.75 4.53 -5.07
CA CYS A 46 7.98 3.93 -6.15
C CYS A 46 6.50 3.79 -5.79
N LEU A 47 6.17 3.26 -4.62
CA LEU A 47 4.77 3.16 -4.17
C LEU A 47 4.11 4.53 -3.99
N ALA A 48 4.87 5.54 -3.58
CA ALA A 48 4.38 6.91 -3.45
C ALA A 48 3.99 7.52 -4.80
N ARG A 49 4.81 7.30 -5.83
CA ARG A 49 4.54 7.74 -7.21
C ARG A 49 3.24 7.18 -7.77
N TRP A 50 2.89 5.95 -7.39
CA TRP A 50 1.62 5.31 -7.75
C TRP A 50 0.47 5.67 -6.80
N GLU A 51 0.71 6.59 -5.85
CA GLU A 51 -0.21 6.98 -4.78
C GLU A 51 -0.64 5.83 -3.86
N ILE A 52 0.03 4.68 -3.95
CA ILE A 52 -0.20 3.48 -3.13
C ILE A 52 0.31 3.69 -1.71
N ALA A 53 1.45 4.36 -1.54
CA ALA A 53 1.92 4.85 -0.25
C ALA A 53 1.62 6.35 -0.16
N GLN A 54 0.85 6.78 0.84
CA GLN A 54 0.58 8.20 1.05
C GLN A 54 1.29 8.77 2.27
N GLY A 55 1.61 7.95 3.27
CA GLY A 55 2.18 8.45 4.52
C GLY A 55 1.25 9.41 5.26
N TYR A 56 1.83 10.18 6.16
CA TYR A 56 1.17 11.13 7.05
C TYR A 56 1.61 12.54 6.69
N VAL A 57 0.68 13.50 6.76
CA VAL A 57 1.06 14.91 6.72
C VAL A 57 1.70 15.24 8.07
N VAL A 58 2.90 15.79 8.04
CA VAL A 58 3.61 16.34 9.19
C VAL A 58 3.62 17.87 9.11
N ASP A 59 4.30 18.52 10.04
CA ASP A 59 4.40 19.98 10.07
C ASP A 59 4.91 20.56 8.74
N ASP A 60 4.54 21.81 8.47
CA ASP A 60 4.93 22.56 7.27
C ASP A 60 4.48 21.91 5.94
N GLY A 61 3.43 21.09 5.99
CA GLY A 61 2.82 20.44 4.82
C GLY A 61 3.68 19.34 4.19
N GLN A 62 4.77 18.95 4.85
CA GLN A 62 5.61 17.83 4.42
C GLN A 62 4.93 16.49 4.71
N ARG A 63 5.46 15.40 4.15
CA ARG A 63 4.97 14.05 4.41
C ARG A 63 6.04 13.15 5.01
N ALA A 64 5.61 12.25 5.88
CA ALA A 64 6.43 11.18 6.45
C ALA A 64 5.78 9.81 6.18
N TYR A 65 6.58 8.79 5.90
CA TYR A 65 6.11 7.41 5.72
C TYR A 65 5.91 6.69 7.06
N ALA A 66 6.70 7.05 8.07
CA ALA A 66 6.81 6.41 9.38
C ALA A 66 7.17 4.90 9.30
N PRO A 67 8.37 4.55 8.78
CA PRO A 67 8.74 3.16 8.49
C PRO A 67 8.80 2.23 9.71
N GLY A 68 8.94 2.80 10.92
CA GLY A 68 8.94 2.04 12.16
C GLY A 68 7.53 1.71 12.71
N ASN A 69 6.48 2.34 12.16
CA ASN A 69 5.13 2.12 12.66
C ASN A 69 4.58 0.77 12.18
N PRO A 70 3.86 0.03 13.04
CA PRO A 70 3.22 -1.21 12.63
C PRO A 70 2.10 -0.94 11.62
N VAL A 71 2.07 -1.72 10.55
CA VAL A 71 0.98 -1.70 9.57
C VAL A 71 -0.15 -2.59 10.08
N ASN A 72 -1.27 -1.98 10.48
CA ASN A 72 -2.47 -2.74 10.85
C ASN A 72 -3.24 -3.24 9.60
N ARG A 73 -4.24 -4.10 9.83
CA ARG A 73 -5.02 -4.71 8.73
C ARG A 73 -5.74 -3.69 7.86
N ALA A 74 -6.27 -2.62 8.45
CA ALA A 74 -6.99 -1.58 7.72
C ALA A 74 -6.05 -0.73 6.86
N ALA A 75 -4.87 -0.37 7.39
CA ALA A 75 -3.82 0.29 6.61
C ALA A 75 -3.37 -0.59 5.44
N MET A 76 -3.14 -1.88 5.66
CA MET A 76 -2.82 -2.84 4.58
C MET A 76 -3.93 -2.90 3.53
N ALA A 77 -5.21 -2.86 3.93
CA ALA A 77 -6.33 -2.81 3.01
C ALA A 77 -6.26 -1.58 2.08
N SER A 78 -5.89 -0.40 2.62
CA SER A 78 -5.65 0.79 1.79
C SER A 78 -4.50 0.61 0.80
N PHE A 79 -3.40 -0.06 1.17
CA PHE A 79 -2.33 -0.38 0.21
C PHE A 79 -2.85 -1.28 -0.92
N VAL A 80 -3.56 -2.36 -0.60
CA VAL A 80 -4.10 -3.30 -1.58
C VAL A 80 -5.14 -2.64 -2.49
N ALA A 81 -6.10 -1.90 -1.92
CA ALA A 81 -7.15 -1.24 -2.68
C ALA A 81 -6.58 -0.24 -3.71
N ARG A 82 -5.58 0.57 -3.31
CA ARG A 82 -4.93 1.52 -4.22
C ARG A 82 -4.09 0.81 -5.27
N ALA A 83 -3.36 -0.25 -4.90
CA ALA A 83 -2.59 -1.05 -5.85
C ALA A 83 -3.48 -1.74 -6.91
N MET A 84 -4.67 -2.21 -6.54
CA MET A 84 -5.62 -2.78 -7.51
C MET A 84 -6.11 -1.73 -8.51
N GLN A 85 -6.33 -0.50 -8.05
CA GLN A 85 -6.80 0.63 -8.85
C GLN A 85 -5.75 1.20 -9.81
N THR A 86 -4.45 0.84 -9.66
CA THR A 86 -3.45 1.17 -10.70
C THR A 86 -3.57 0.26 -11.92
N GLY A 87 -4.33 -0.82 -11.82
CA GLY A 87 -4.65 -1.76 -12.91
C GLY A 87 -6.07 -1.59 -13.44
N PRO A 88 -6.61 -2.62 -14.12
CA PRO A 88 -7.97 -2.55 -14.70
C PRO A 88 -9.08 -2.79 -13.66
N TYR A 89 -8.75 -3.00 -12.38
CA TYR A 89 -9.73 -3.32 -11.35
C TYR A 89 -10.40 -2.04 -10.83
N ALA A 90 -11.71 -1.96 -11.04
CA ALA A 90 -12.53 -0.91 -10.43
C ALA A 90 -13.02 -1.37 -9.06
N LEU A 91 -12.74 -0.56 -8.03
CA LEU A 91 -13.31 -0.69 -6.71
C LEU A 91 -14.39 0.39 -6.51
N PRO A 92 -15.46 0.13 -5.72
CA PRO A 92 -16.42 1.17 -5.38
C PRO A 92 -15.74 2.34 -4.66
N THR A 93 -16.05 3.57 -5.07
CA THR A 93 -15.47 4.80 -4.49
C THR A 93 -16.20 5.30 -3.25
N ASP A 94 -17.42 4.82 -3.03
CA ASP A 94 -18.27 5.11 -1.86
C ASP A 94 -19.00 3.82 -1.45
N PRO A 95 -18.28 2.85 -0.87
CA PRO A 95 -18.85 1.58 -0.52
C PRO A 95 -19.70 1.68 0.75
N GLU A 96 -20.90 1.11 0.70
CA GLU A 96 -21.70 0.89 1.91
C GLU A 96 -20.91 0.02 2.92
N PRO A 97 -20.94 0.35 4.23
CA PRO A 97 -20.22 -0.39 5.27
C PRO A 97 -20.48 -1.91 5.19
N ALA A 98 -19.42 -2.70 5.24
CA ALA A 98 -19.48 -4.17 5.13
C ALA A 98 -19.23 -4.89 6.45
N PHE A 99 -18.64 -4.21 7.44
CA PHE A 99 -18.31 -4.75 8.76
C PHE A 99 -18.64 -3.75 9.86
N ASP A 100 -19.17 -4.25 10.99
CA ASP A 100 -19.57 -3.41 12.13
C ASP A 100 -18.37 -2.93 12.96
N ASP A 101 -17.20 -3.56 12.82
CA ASP A 101 -15.96 -3.28 13.55
C ASP A 101 -14.94 -2.46 12.73
N VAL A 102 -15.37 -1.87 11.61
CA VAL A 102 -14.52 -1.06 10.72
C VAL A 102 -14.92 0.41 10.81
N ALA A 103 -13.93 1.27 11.04
CA ALA A 103 -14.10 2.72 11.11
C ALA A 103 -12.78 3.46 10.86
N GLY A 104 -12.86 4.77 10.66
CA GLY A 104 -11.71 5.67 10.50
C GLY A 104 -11.21 5.79 9.05
N THR A 105 -10.04 6.41 8.86
CA THR A 105 -9.49 6.81 7.54
C THR A 105 -9.33 5.67 6.53
N HIS A 106 -9.29 4.41 6.98
CA HIS A 106 -9.11 3.25 6.11
C HIS A 106 -10.42 2.50 5.81
N ALA A 107 -11.55 2.89 6.40
CA ALA A 107 -12.82 2.16 6.32
C ALA A 107 -13.27 1.92 4.87
N ASP A 108 -13.35 2.97 4.06
CA ASP A 108 -13.80 2.87 2.67
C ASP A 108 -12.97 1.88 1.84
N ASN A 109 -11.66 1.78 2.09
CA ASN A 109 -10.82 0.81 1.37
C ASN A 109 -11.10 -0.62 1.81
N VAL A 110 -11.37 -0.84 3.10
CA VAL A 110 -11.77 -2.15 3.64
C VAL A 110 -13.12 -2.55 3.05
N ASP A 111 -14.09 -1.63 3.05
CA ASP A 111 -15.44 -1.87 2.55
C ASP A 111 -15.44 -2.07 1.04
N ALA A 112 -14.66 -1.32 0.27
CA ALA A 112 -14.51 -1.51 -1.17
C ALA A 112 -13.94 -2.89 -1.53
N LEU A 113 -12.94 -3.36 -0.78
CA LEU A 113 -12.38 -4.71 -0.94
C LEU A 113 -13.40 -5.80 -0.54
N ALA A 114 -14.26 -5.55 0.44
CA ALA A 114 -15.33 -6.48 0.78
C ALA A 114 -16.42 -6.53 -0.29
N ARG A 115 -16.85 -5.37 -0.81
CA ARG A 115 -17.87 -5.25 -1.85
C ARG A 115 -17.42 -5.83 -3.19
N SER A 116 -16.12 -5.85 -3.47
CA SER A 116 -15.54 -6.56 -4.64
C SER A 116 -15.38 -8.08 -4.43
N GLY A 117 -15.64 -8.60 -3.22
CA GLY A 117 -15.48 -10.01 -2.87
C GLY A 117 -14.04 -10.42 -2.52
N SER A 118 -13.10 -9.48 -2.49
CA SER A 118 -11.71 -9.77 -2.10
C SER A 118 -11.58 -10.04 -0.60
N TYR A 119 -12.34 -9.30 0.22
CA TYR A 119 -12.40 -9.46 1.67
C TYR A 119 -13.75 -10.07 2.07
N ARG A 120 -13.73 -10.89 3.12
CA ARG A 120 -14.91 -11.58 3.64
C ARG A 120 -14.90 -11.54 5.16
N ALA A 121 -16.08 -11.43 5.76
CA ALA A 121 -16.25 -11.54 7.21
C ALA A 121 -15.79 -12.91 7.69
N ALA A 122 -15.15 -12.95 8.85
CA ALA A 122 -14.97 -14.21 9.54
C ALA A 122 -16.36 -14.80 9.83
N PRO A 123 -16.55 -16.13 9.72
CA PRO A 123 -17.79 -16.73 10.19
C PRO A 123 -17.94 -16.36 11.67
N THR A 124 -19.08 -15.78 12.03
CA THR A 124 -19.40 -15.58 13.44
C THR A 124 -19.47 -16.97 14.06
N ALA A 125 -18.73 -17.18 15.16
CA ALA A 125 -18.84 -18.41 15.91
C ALA A 125 -20.33 -18.62 16.25
N PRO A 126 -20.87 -19.85 16.13
CA PRO A 126 -22.25 -20.09 16.54
C PRO A 126 -22.38 -19.62 17.98
N THR A 127 -23.26 -18.64 18.21
CA THR A 127 -23.63 -18.28 19.57
C THR A 127 -24.11 -19.55 20.23
N ALA A 128 -23.41 -19.98 21.29
CA ALA A 128 -23.84 -21.15 22.05
C ALA A 128 -25.31 -20.92 22.41
N ARG A 129 -26.21 -21.74 21.84
CA ARG A 129 -27.64 -21.68 22.18
C ARG A 129 -27.73 -21.80 23.70
N ALA A 130 -28.10 -20.73 24.38
CA ALA A 130 -28.46 -20.79 25.78
C ALA A 130 -29.74 -21.64 25.86
N ASN A 131 -29.58 -22.91 26.22
CA ASN A 131 -30.69 -23.70 26.72
C ASN A 131 -31.08 -23.12 28.09
N ARG A 132 -32.18 -22.37 28.13
CA ARG A 132 -32.98 -22.18 29.34
C ARG A 132 -34.44 -22.38 28.98
#